data_AF-A0A218ZWN9-F1
#
_entry.id   AF-A0A218ZWN9-F1
#
_cell.length_a   1.000
_cell.length_b   1.000
_cell.length_c   1.000
_cell.angle_alpha   90.00
_cell.angle_beta   90.00
_cell.angle_gamma   90.00
#
_symmetry.space_group_name_H-M   'P 1'
#
loop_
_entity.id
_entity.type
_entity.pdbx_description
1 polymer ?
#
loop_
_entity_poly.entity_id
_entity_poly.type
_entity_poly.pdbx_seq_one_letter_code
_entity_poly.pdbx_strand_id
1 'polypeptide(L)'
;MEVSASFYYNGKTNEEKLNNAFVASVDPPYIGLIVKPGIGIWEYLKGHDELILRLRDSSVTATIRYRIDVGENSIFFLTSEDDGFRTLL
;
A
#
# COMPACT_ATOMS: atom_id res chain seq x y z
N MET A 1 3.33 3.22 -13.48
CA MET A 1 4.29 2.96 -12.38
C MET A 1 4.10 1.52 -11.95
N GLU A 2 5.11 0.65 -12.06
CA GLU A 2 5.04 -0.69 -11.44
C GLU A 2 5.46 -0.54 -9.98
N VAL A 3 4.50 -0.65 -9.07
CA VAL A 3 4.74 -0.71 -7.62
C VAL A 3 4.32 -2.09 -7.15
N SER A 4 5.16 -2.76 -6.37
CA SER A 4 4.78 -3.94 -5.62
C SER A 4 4.81 -3.65 -4.12
N ALA A 5 4.06 -4.42 -3.35
CA ALA A 5 4.15 -4.43 -1.90
C ALA A 5 4.85 -5.70 -1.45
N SER A 6 5.79 -5.57 -0.50
CA SER A 6 6.42 -6.69 0.18
C SER A 6 5.93 -6.75 1.63
N PHE A 7 5.41 -7.90 2.04
CA PHE A 7 4.83 -8.08 3.37
C PHE A 7 5.01 -9.51 3.89
N TYR A 8 5.16 -9.65 5.21
CA TYR A 8 5.26 -10.97 5.86
C TYR A 8 3.89 -11.43 6.31
N TYR A 9 3.43 -12.57 5.77
CA TYR A 9 2.11 -13.11 6.06
C TYR A 9 2.15 -14.64 5.99
N ASN A 10 1.52 -15.32 6.96
CA ASN A 10 1.51 -16.79 7.11
C ASN A 10 2.90 -17.44 7.06
N GLY A 11 3.86 -16.85 7.78
CA GLY A 11 5.20 -17.45 7.93
C GLY A 11 6.14 -17.20 6.74
N LYS A 12 5.71 -16.44 5.72
CA LYS A 12 6.47 -16.20 4.48
C LYS A 12 6.44 -14.73 4.07
N THR A 13 7.50 -14.30 3.39
CA THR A 13 7.50 -13.02 2.67
C THR A 13 6.75 -13.19 1.36
N ASN A 14 5.73 -12.36 1.15
CA ASN A 14 4.95 -12.28 -0.07
C ASN A 14 5.30 -10.98 -0.81
N GLU A 15 5.15 -11.00 -2.13
CA GLU A 15 5.25 -9.81 -2.95
C GLU A 15 4.05 -9.76 -3.90
N GLU A 16 3.34 -8.63 -3.92
CA GLU A 16 2.13 -8.46 -4.71
C GLU A 16 2.19 -7.16 -5.52
N LYS A 17 1.87 -7.24 -6.82
CA LYS A 17 1.79 -6.04 -7.67
C LYS A 17 0.55 -5.23 -7.30
N LEU A 18 0.75 -3.93 -7.04
CA LEU A 18 -0.31 -3.00 -6.67
C LEU A 18 -1.00 -2.43 -7.91
N ASN A 19 -1.67 -3.28 -8.69
CA ASN A 19 -2.29 -2.88 -9.96
C ASN A 19 -3.44 -1.87 -9.80
N ASN A 20 -4.02 -1.76 -8.61
CA ASN A 20 -5.12 -0.85 -8.28
C ASN A 20 -4.68 0.28 -7.34
N ALA A 21 -3.41 0.68 -7.41
CA ALA A 21 -2.91 1.86 -6.71
C ALA A 21 -3.20 3.14 -7.53
N PHE A 22 -3.53 4.23 -6.84
CA PHE A 22 -3.76 5.54 -7.44
C PHE A 22 -3.26 6.67 -6.55
N VAL A 23 -2.93 7.82 -7.13
CA VAL A 23 -2.58 9.03 -6.38
C VAL A 23 -3.86 9.61 -5.80
N ALA A 24 -3.98 9.64 -4.48
CA ALA A 24 -5.14 10.17 -3.77
C ALA A 24 -4.97 11.66 -3.42
N SER A 25 -3.74 12.10 -3.14
CA SER A 25 -3.40 13.50 -2.88
C SER A 25 -1.89 13.71 -3.10
N VAL A 26 -1.52 14.89 -3.59
CA VAL A 26 -0.11 15.29 -3.76
C VAL A 26 0.42 16.04 -2.54
N ASP A 27 -0.40 16.91 -1.94
CA ASP A 27 -0.06 17.66 -0.74
C ASP A 27 -1.29 17.79 0.19
N PRO A 28 -1.33 17.09 1.34
CA PRO A 28 -0.34 16.11 1.81
C PRO A 28 -0.25 14.87 0.90
N PRO A 29 0.89 14.15 0.88
CA PRO A 29 1.12 13.03 -0.04
C PRO A 29 0.35 11.77 0.37
N TYR A 30 -0.51 11.26 -0.50
CA TYR A 30 -1.27 10.02 -0.29
C TYR A 30 -1.41 9.17 -1.55
N ILE A 31 -1.24 7.86 -1.38
CA ILE A 31 -1.58 6.83 -2.36
C ILE A 31 -2.77 6.04 -1.84
N GLY A 32 -3.80 5.88 -2.67
CA GLY A 32 -4.89 4.96 -2.41
C GLY A 32 -4.61 3.59 -3.01
N LEU A 33 -4.88 2.52 -2.27
CA LEU A 33 -4.78 1.14 -2.72
C LEU A 33 -6.14 0.46 -2.56
N ILE A 34 -6.74 0.04 -3.68
CA ILE A 34 -8.01 -0.69 -3.67
C ILE A 34 -7.73 -2.19 -3.61
N VAL A 35 -8.21 -2.85 -2.55
CA VAL A 35 -8.02 -4.28 -2.33
C VAL A 35 -9.37 -4.96 -2.06
N LYS A 36 -9.59 -6.10 -2.72
CA LYS A 36 -10.71 -6.98 -2.42
C LYS A 36 -10.47 -7.71 -1.09
N PRO A 37 -11.46 -7.81 -0.19
CA PRO A 37 -11.42 -8.66 0.98
C PRO A 37 -11.06 -10.09 0.61
N GLY A 38 -10.05 -10.62 1.28
CA GLY A 38 -9.55 -11.96 1.01
C GLY A 38 -8.20 -12.23 1.68
N ILE A 39 -7.76 -13.47 1.59
CA ILE A 39 -6.47 -13.91 2.14
C ILE A 39 -5.33 -13.21 1.39
N GLY A 40 -4.30 -12.78 2.11
CA GLY A 40 -3.10 -12.15 1.54
C GLY A 40 -2.97 -10.69 1.97
N ILE A 41 -2.74 -9.78 1.01
CA ILE A 41 -2.43 -8.37 1.31
C ILE A 41 -3.56 -7.67 2.08
N TRP A 42 -4.83 -7.98 1.80
CA TRP A 42 -5.95 -7.36 2.52
C TRP A 42 -5.93 -7.69 4.02
N GLU A 43 -5.74 -8.96 4.38
CA GLU A 43 -5.64 -9.37 5.79
C GLU A 43 -4.41 -8.78 6.47
N TYR A 44 -3.29 -8.71 5.76
CA TYR A 44 -2.08 -8.05 6.24
C TYR A 44 -2.38 -6.57 6.56
N LEU A 45 -2.90 -5.80 5.60
CA LEU A 45 -3.19 -4.37 5.74
C LEU A 45 -4.25 -4.06 6.82
N LYS A 46 -5.10 -5.03 7.15
CA LYS A 46 -6.08 -4.87 8.24
C LYS A 46 -5.47 -4.92 9.64
N GLY A 47 -4.35 -5.62 9.80
CA GLY A 47 -3.73 -5.86 11.10
C GLY A 47 -2.42 -5.10 11.33
N HIS A 48 -2.00 -4.28 10.36
CA HIS A 48 -0.71 -3.60 10.38
C HIS A 48 -0.89 -2.13 9.98
N ASP A 49 0.00 -1.28 10.48
CA ASP A 49 -0.01 0.15 10.23
C ASP A 49 1.01 0.56 9.16
N GLU A 50 1.81 -0.38 8.66
CA GLU A 50 2.89 -0.13 7.70
C GLU A 50 2.92 -1.16 6.57
N LEU A 51 3.46 -0.72 5.43
CA LEU A 51 3.65 -1.53 4.24
C LEU A 51 4.95 -1.11 3.54
N ILE A 52 5.77 -2.09 3.14
CA ILE A 52 6.96 -1.81 2.33
C ILE A 52 6.53 -1.78 0.86
N LEU A 53 6.58 -0.60 0.26
CA LEU A 53 6.43 -0.39 -1.17
C LEU A 53 7.78 -0.62 -1.86
N ARG A 54 7.80 -1.44 -2.90
CA ARG A 54 8.97 -1.67 -3.75
C ARG A 54 8.79 -0.96 -5.08
N LEU A 55 9.82 -0.20 -5.41
CA LEU A 55 10.09 0.43 -6.69
C LEU A 55 11.18 -0.36 -7.42
N ARG A 56 11.41 -0.06 -8.70
CA ARG A 56 12.43 -0.74 -9.51
C ARG A 56 13.80 -0.82 -8.81
N ASP A 57 14.24 0.29 -8.22
CA ASP A 57 15.59 0.42 -7.66
C ASP A 57 15.60 0.84 -6.18
N SER A 58 14.43 0.88 -5.53
CA SER A 58 14.30 1.34 -4.14
C SER A 58 13.11 0.72 -3.43
N SER A 59 13.06 0.88 -2.11
CA SER A 59 11.90 0.53 -1.30
C SER A 59 11.60 1.66 -0.32
N VAL A 60 10.33 1.88 -0.05
CA VAL A 60 9.84 2.90 0.87
C VAL A 60 8.88 2.26 1.85
N THR A 61 9.03 2.59 3.13
CA THR A 61 8.04 2.22 4.14
C THR A 61 6.93 3.26 4.11
N ALA A 62 5.71 2.81 3.84
CA ALA A 62 4.52 3.63 3.86
C ALA A 62 3.65 3.27 5.07
N THR A 63 3.11 4.29 5.74
CA THR A 63 2.16 4.16 6.82
C THR A 63 0.73 4.13 6.28
N ILE A 64 -0.08 3.18 6.76
CA ILE A 64 -1.51 3.07 6.49
C ILE A 64 -2.23 4.01 7.46
N ARG A 65 -2.80 5.11 6.96
CA ARG A 65 -3.46 6.12 7.80
C ARG A 65 -4.98 5.99 7.84
N TYR A 66 -5.57 5.64 6.71
CA TYR A 66 -7.02 5.53 6.60
C TYR A 66 -7.39 4.26 5.87
N ARG A 67 -8.54 3.71 6.26
CA ARG A 67 -9.23 2.65 5.54
C ARG A 67 -10.67 3.07 5.34
N ILE A 68 -11.16 2.95 4.11
CA ILE A 68 -12.57 3.13 3.78
C ILE A 68 -13.06 1.83 3.16
N ASP A 69 -14.10 1.23 3.74
CA ASP A 69 -14.78 0.08 3.15
C ASP A 69 -15.86 0.58 2.18
N VAL A 70 -15.75 0.18 0.90
CA VAL A 70 -16.62 0.63 -0.20
C VAL A 70 -17.23 -0.60 -0.87
N GLY A 71 -18.46 -0.92 -0.50
CA GLY A 71 -19.15 -2.12 -0.99
C GLY A 71 -18.35 -3.38 -0.64
N GLU A 72 -17.95 -4.12 -1.68
CA GLU A 72 -17.14 -5.33 -1.54
C GLU A 72 -15.63 -5.08 -1.56
N ASN A 73 -15.16 -3.84 -1.49
CA ASN A 73 -13.73 -3.50 -1.51
C ASN A 73 -13.31 -2.68 -0.28
N SER A 74 -12.02 -2.65 0.01
CA SER A 74 -11.42 -1.71 0.96
C SER A 74 -10.43 -0.82 0.22
N ILE A 75 -10.45 0.49 0.51
CA ILE A 75 -9.44 1.44 0.06
C ILE A 75 -8.54 1.76 1.25
N PHE A 76 -7.26 1.46 1.11
CA PHE A 76 -6.22 1.82 2.10
C PHE A 76 -5.48 3.05 1.61
N PHE A 77 -5.32 4.04 2.50
CA PHE A 77 -4.59 5.27 2.20
C PHE A 77 -3.22 5.19 2.86
N LEU A 78 -2.21 5.16 2.01
CA LEU A 78 -0.80 5.08 2.35
C LEU A 78 -0.18 6.47 2.29
N THR A 79 0.69 6.79 3.22
CA THR A 79 1.51 8.00 3.22
C THR A 79 2.92 7.67 3.70
N SER A 80 3.89 8.55 3.44
CA SER A 80 5.22 8.44 4.04
C SER A 80 5.85 9.82 4.12
N GLU A 81 6.76 9.98 5.07
CA GLU A 81 7.65 11.15 5.15
C GLU A 81 8.91 10.98 4.30
N ASP A 82 9.13 9.79 3.73
CA ASP A 82 10.26 9.51 2.85
C ASP A 82 10.10 10.25 1.51
N ASP A 83 11.14 10.99 1.09
CA ASP A 83 11.15 11.71 -0.19
C ASP A 83 10.95 10.77 -1.39
N GLY A 84 11.40 9.52 -1.29
CA GLY A 84 11.14 8.47 -2.25
C GLY A 84 9.66 8.19 -2.45
N PHE A 85 8.82 8.40 -1.44
CA PHE A 85 7.36 8.25 -1.58
C PHE A 85 6.76 9.36 -2.44
N ARG A 86 7.31 10.58 -2.38
CA ARG A 86 6.85 11.68 -3.26
C ARG A 86 7.16 11.41 -4.73
N THR A 87 8.19 10.62 -5.03
CA THR A 87 8.49 10.19 -6.41
C THR A 87 7.45 9.23 -6.99
N LEU A 88 6.54 8.72 -6.16
CA LEU A 88 5.42 7.85 -6.57
C LEU A 88 4.16 8.63 -7.00
N LEU A 89 4.13 9.94 -6.76
CA LEU A 89 2.99 10.82 -7.01
C LEU A 89 3.14 11.54 -8.36
#